data_AF-A0A959VFM0-F1
#
_entry.id   AF-A0A959VFM0-F1
#
_cell.length_a   1.000
_cell.length_b   1.000
_cell.length_c   1.000
_cell.angle_alpha   90.00
_cell.angle_beta   90.00
_cell.angle_gamma   90.00
#
_symmetry.space_group_name_H-M   'P 1'
#
loop_
_entity.id
_entity.type
_entity.pdbx_description
1 polymer ?
#
loop_
_entity_poly.entity_id
_entity_poly.type
_entity_poly.pdbx_seq_one_letter_code
_entity_poly.pdbx_strand_id
1 'polypeptide(L)'
;MQPEENKEFKLTWLVYSGVCIFNTIANIWLVFKSREIIRDPDGFAQRTLPQNIIEMLPPNYMLMVGWSFLFVGALFAVLNFILPLMPKTHKWWLSHFVNICLGAGSCVMTLPCLWLLYRWLRPATRAVFGFPETPRR
;
A
#
# COMPACT_ATOMS: atom_id res chain seq x y z
N MET A 1 29.25 -8.90 28.31
CA MET A 1 28.06 -8.17 27.84
C MET A 1 27.62 -7.24 28.95
N GLN A 2 27.76 -5.94 28.73
CA GLN A 2 27.46 -4.94 29.74
C GLN A 2 25.94 -4.77 29.89
N PRO A 3 25.40 -4.55 31.10
CA PRO A 3 23.97 -4.47 31.36
C PRO A 3 23.25 -3.29 30.66
N GLU A 4 23.98 -2.26 30.25
CA GLU A 4 23.48 -1.13 29.45
C GLU A 4 23.09 -1.55 28.03
N GLU A 5 23.92 -2.35 27.37
CA GLU A 5 23.72 -2.89 26.01
C GLU A 5 22.43 -3.72 25.89
N ASN A 6 22.04 -4.37 27.00
CA ASN A 6 20.84 -5.19 27.10
C ASN A 6 19.55 -4.34 27.25
N LYS A 7 19.64 -3.10 27.75
CA LYS A 7 18.48 -2.19 27.86
C LYS A 7 18.14 -1.55 26.51
N GLU A 8 19.13 -1.04 25.80
CA GLU A 8 18.94 -0.44 24.48
C GLU A 8 18.40 -1.45 23.47
N PHE A 9 18.92 -2.68 23.49
CA PHE A 9 18.44 -3.76 22.65
C PHE A 9 16.96 -4.10 22.94
N LYS A 10 16.56 -4.18 24.22
CA LYS A 10 15.17 -4.45 24.60
C LYS A 10 14.22 -3.33 24.18
N LEU A 11 14.62 -2.07 24.35
CA LEU A 11 13.79 -0.93 23.95
C LEU A 11 13.60 -0.89 22.43
N THR A 12 14.69 -1.06 21.68
CA THR A 12 14.65 -1.13 20.21
C THR A 12 13.75 -2.26 19.74
N TRP A 13 13.81 -3.41 20.40
CA TRP A 13 12.99 -4.57 20.05
C TRP A 13 11.50 -4.38 20.36
N LEU A 14 11.19 -3.66 21.44
CA LEU A 14 9.83 -3.34 21.83
C LEU A 14 9.19 -2.34 20.85
N VAL A 15 9.93 -1.28 20.49
CA VAL A 15 9.51 -0.31 19.46
C VAL A 15 9.28 -1.02 18.13
N TYR A 16 10.23 -1.87 17.72
CA TYR A 16 10.11 -2.63 16.48
C TYR A 16 8.87 -3.54 16.45
N SER A 17 8.64 -4.28 17.54
CA SER A 17 7.48 -5.17 17.67
C SER A 17 6.17 -4.37 17.61
N GLY A 18 6.12 -3.21 18.25
CA GLY A 18 4.99 -2.29 18.15
C GLY A 18 4.71 -1.81 16.72
N VAL A 19 5.75 -1.43 15.97
CA VAL A 19 5.64 -1.04 14.56
C VAL A 19 5.14 -2.21 13.69
N CYS A 20 5.63 -3.43 13.92
CA CYS A 20 5.17 -4.61 13.19
C CYS A 20 3.68 -4.92 13.45
N ILE A 21 3.24 -4.81 14.71
CA ILE A 21 1.84 -5.01 15.08
C ILE A 21 0.97 -3.94 14.42
N PHE A 22 1.35 -2.66 14.52
CA PHE A 22 0.64 -1.56 13.89
C PHE A 22 0.53 -1.75 12.37
N ASN A 23 1.64 -2.08 11.70
CA ASN A 23 1.65 -2.36 10.27
C ASN A 23 0.78 -3.57 9.91
N THR A 24 0.77 -4.62 10.74
CA THR A 24 -0.11 -5.78 10.52
C THR A 24 -1.57 -5.37 10.56
N ILE A 25 -1.99 -4.59 11.56
CA ILE A 25 -3.36 -4.09 11.69
C ILE A 25 -3.73 -3.20 10.50
N ALA A 26 -2.84 -2.27 10.09
CA ALA A 26 -3.06 -1.40 8.95
C ALA A 26 -3.24 -2.19 7.64
N ASN A 27 -2.43 -3.23 7.43
CA ASN A 27 -2.52 -4.08 6.25
C ASN A 27 -3.78 -4.98 6.26
N ILE A 28 -4.21 -5.47 7.43
CA ILE A 28 -5.49 -6.17 7.58
C ILE A 28 -6.65 -5.23 7.24
N TRP A 29 -6.63 -3.99 7.74
CA TRP A 29 -7.64 -2.99 7.39
C TRP A 29 -7.66 -2.69 5.89
N LEU A 30 -6.49 -2.60 5.26
CA LEU A 30 -6.35 -2.44 3.81
C LEU A 30 -6.96 -3.63 3.03
N VAL A 31 -6.80 -4.86 3.50
CA VAL A 31 -7.46 -6.06 2.93
C VAL A 31 -8.98 -5.94 3.03
N PHE A 32 -9.52 -5.49 4.17
CA PHE A 32 -10.96 -5.26 4.32
C PHE A 32 -11.48 -4.19 3.35
N LYS A 33 -10.77 -3.06 3.21
CA LYS A 33 -11.14 -2.00 2.25
C LYS A 33 -11.03 -2.45 0.80
N SER A 34 -10.02 -3.25 0.48
CA SER A 34 -9.87 -3.86 -0.83
C SER A 34 -11.06 -4.77 -1.18
N ARG A 35 -11.56 -5.52 -0.20
CA ARG A 35 -12.75 -6.36 -0.37
C ARG A 35 -14.03 -5.55 -0.59
N GLU A 36 -14.17 -4.40 0.08
CA GLU A 36 -15.26 -3.45 -0.21
C GLU A 36 -15.19 -2.96 -1.66
N ILE A 37 -13.99 -2.53 -2.11
CA ILE A 37 -13.76 -2.07 -3.49
C ILE A 37 -14.08 -3.17 -4.51
N ILE A 38 -13.69 -4.42 -4.25
CA ILE A 38 -13.94 -5.53 -5.18
C ILE A 38 -15.44 -5.86 -5.28
N ARG A 39 -16.18 -5.74 -4.17
CA ARG A 39 -17.63 -6.03 -4.13
C ARG A 39 -18.47 -4.94 -4.77
N ASP A 40 -18.09 -3.69 -4.59
CA ASP A 40 -18.83 -2.51 -5.04
C ASP A 40 -17.85 -1.43 -5.54
N PRO A 41 -17.19 -1.66 -6.70
CA PRO A 41 -16.15 -0.76 -7.21
C PRO A 41 -16.70 0.63 -7.53
N ASP A 42 -17.90 0.69 -8.11
CA ASP A 42 -18.54 1.93 -8.54
C ASP A 42 -19.07 2.74 -7.35
N GLY A 43 -19.76 2.08 -6.41
CA GLY A 43 -20.25 2.75 -5.19
C GLY A 43 -19.11 3.17 -4.25
N PHE A 44 -17.99 2.44 -4.22
CA PHE A 44 -16.80 2.89 -3.52
C PHE A 44 -16.16 4.12 -4.16
N ALA A 45 -16.03 4.15 -5.49
CA ALA A 45 -15.51 5.31 -6.21
C ALA A 45 -16.35 6.56 -5.95
N GLN A 46 -17.67 6.46 -6.07
CA GLN A 46 -18.61 7.57 -5.86
C GLN A 46 -18.55 8.16 -4.44
N ARG A 47 -18.25 7.35 -3.42
CA ARG A 47 -18.13 7.83 -2.03
C ARG A 47 -16.78 8.48 -1.72
N THR A 48 -15.73 8.13 -2.46
CA THR A 48 -14.34 8.41 -2.07
C THR A 48 -13.65 9.39 -2.99
N LEU A 49 -14.03 9.42 -4.27
CA LEU A 49 -13.43 10.25 -5.30
C LEU A 49 -14.43 11.31 -5.75
N PRO A 50 -13.96 12.52 -6.09
CA PRO A 50 -14.83 13.51 -6.72
C PRO A 50 -15.21 13.08 -8.13
N GLN A 51 -16.42 13.43 -8.55
CA GLN A 51 -17.08 12.94 -9.77
C GLN A 51 -16.23 13.09 -11.04
N ASN A 52 -15.52 14.23 -11.17
CA ASN A 52 -14.65 14.53 -12.29
C ASN A 52 -13.47 13.57 -12.43
N ILE A 53 -13.05 12.90 -11.36
CA ILE A 53 -12.01 11.87 -11.42
C ILE A 53 -12.63 10.55 -11.88
N ILE A 54 -13.81 10.19 -11.38
CA ILE A 54 -14.51 8.94 -11.69
C ILE A 54 -14.75 8.82 -13.19
N GLU A 55 -15.23 9.89 -13.83
CA GLU A 55 -15.48 9.94 -15.28
C GLU A 55 -14.22 9.75 -16.13
N MET A 56 -13.05 10.05 -15.57
CA MET A 56 -11.77 9.89 -16.25
C MET A 56 -11.17 8.49 -16.10
N LEU A 57 -11.65 7.68 -15.15
CA LEU A 57 -11.10 6.36 -14.88
C LEU A 57 -11.53 5.33 -15.94
N PRO A 58 -10.61 4.43 -16.36
CA PRO A 58 -10.99 3.34 -17.25
C PRO A 58 -11.97 2.37 -16.56
N PRO A 59 -12.84 1.69 -17.34
CA PRO A 59 -13.70 0.65 -16.81
C PRO A 59 -12.82 -0.44 -16.17
N ASN A 60 -13.21 -0.91 -14.98
CA ASN A 60 -12.47 -1.87 -14.14
C ASN A 60 -11.25 -1.31 -13.38
N TYR A 61 -10.91 -0.01 -13.48
CA TYR A 61 -9.76 0.54 -12.74
C TYR A 61 -9.86 0.28 -11.24
N MET A 62 -11.03 0.54 -10.65
CA MET A 62 -11.27 0.32 -9.22
C MET A 62 -11.15 -1.15 -8.84
N LEU A 63 -11.56 -2.08 -9.71
CA LEU A 63 -11.34 -3.51 -9.49
C LEU A 63 -9.84 -3.86 -9.47
N MET A 64 -9.05 -3.32 -10.40
CA MET A 64 -7.59 -3.52 -10.42
C MET A 64 -6.94 -2.98 -9.14
N VAL A 65 -7.37 -1.80 -8.70
CA VAL A 65 -6.92 -1.18 -7.44
C VAL A 65 -7.27 -2.06 -6.25
N GLY A 66 -8.52 -2.54 -6.17
CA GLY A 66 -8.98 -3.44 -5.13
C GLY A 66 -8.17 -4.73 -5.06
N TRP A 67 -7.95 -5.42 -6.18
CA TRP A 67 -7.13 -6.63 -6.20
C TRP A 67 -5.67 -6.37 -5.83
N SER A 68 -5.08 -5.28 -6.33
CA SER A 68 -3.69 -4.92 -6.03
C SER A 68 -3.50 -4.68 -4.53
N PHE A 69 -4.38 -3.89 -3.91
CA PHE A 69 -4.33 -3.66 -2.48
C PHE A 69 -4.66 -4.92 -1.66
N LEU A 70 -5.54 -5.80 -2.14
CA LEU A 70 -5.82 -7.07 -1.47
C LEU A 70 -4.55 -7.93 -1.35
N PHE A 71 -3.83 -8.12 -2.47
CA PHE A 71 -2.63 -8.94 -2.49
C PHE A 71 -1.48 -8.31 -1.70
N VAL A 72 -1.26 -7.01 -1.86
CA VAL A 72 -0.23 -6.28 -1.12
C VAL A 72 -0.53 -6.32 0.37
N GLY A 73 -1.74 -5.95 0.79
CA GLY A 73 -2.15 -5.96 2.19
C GLY A 73 -2.04 -7.35 2.81
N ALA A 74 -2.49 -8.41 2.12
CA ALA A 74 -2.38 -9.78 2.63
C ALA A 74 -0.91 -10.20 2.80
N LEU A 75 -0.07 -9.93 1.80
CA LEU A 75 1.34 -10.29 1.83
C LEU A 75 2.07 -9.59 2.98
N PHE A 76 1.88 -8.28 3.14
CA PHE A 76 2.53 -7.52 4.21
C PHE A 76 1.96 -7.85 5.60
N ALA A 77 0.68 -8.18 5.72
CA ALA A 77 0.12 -8.66 6.99
C ALA A 77 0.79 -9.98 7.42
N VAL A 78 0.93 -10.93 6.50
CA VAL A 78 1.60 -12.22 6.75
C VAL A 78 3.09 -12.01 7.08
N LEU A 79 3.79 -11.19 6.30
CA LEU A 79 5.21 -10.90 6.55
C LEU A 79 5.42 -10.25 7.91
N ASN A 80 4.65 -9.22 8.26
CA ASN A 80 4.76 -8.52 9.54
C ASN A 80 4.36 -9.42 10.74
N PHE A 81 3.54 -10.44 10.52
CA PHE A 81 3.21 -11.42 11.55
C PHE A 81 4.31 -12.47 11.74
N ILE A 82 4.90 -12.97 10.65
CA ILE A 82 5.93 -14.03 10.69
C ILE A 82 7.30 -13.49 11.12
N LEU A 83 7.67 -12.28 10.67
CA LEU A 83 8.99 -11.70 10.91
C LEU A 83 9.40 -11.66 12.40
N PRO A 84 8.54 -11.21 13.34
CA PRO A 84 8.85 -11.22 14.77
C PRO A 84 9.01 -12.63 15.35
N LEU A 85 8.39 -13.65 14.73
CA LEU A 85 8.41 -15.05 15.17
C LEU A 85 9.63 -15.82 14.64
N MET A 86 10.35 -15.29 13.65
CA MET A 86 11.50 -15.99 13.06
C MET A 86 12.70 -16.05 14.02
N PRO A 87 13.43 -17.18 14.04
CA PRO A 87 14.62 -17.33 14.87
C PRO A 87 15.69 -16.31 14.50
N LYS A 88 16.36 -15.76 15.52
CA LYS A 88 17.40 -14.72 15.38
C LYS A 88 18.69 -15.32 14.81
N THR A 89 18.69 -15.55 13.50
CA THR A 89 19.85 -16.02 12.73
C THR A 89 20.66 -14.83 12.20
N HIS A 90 21.89 -15.05 11.72
CA HIS A 90 22.77 -14.00 11.19
C HIS A 90 22.15 -13.19 10.02
N LYS A 91 21.15 -13.75 9.32
CA LYS A 91 20.44 -13.10 8.20
C LYS A 91 19.10 -12.47 8.61
N TRP A 92 18.70 -12.61 9.86
CA TRP A 92 17.41 -12.14 10.38
C TRP A 92 17.22 -10.63 10.20
N TRP A 93 18.27 -9.84 10.45
CA TRP A 93 18.24 -8.38 10.28
C TRP A 93 17.96 -7.96 8.83
N LEU A 94 18.44 -8.74 7.85
CA LEU A 94 18.26 -8.45 6.43
C LEU A 94 16.79 -8.59 6.02
N SER A 95 16.11 -9.63 6.51
CA SER A 95 14.67 -9.83 6.24
C SER A 95 13.82 -8.70 6.82
N HIS A 96 14.17 -8.22 8.02
CA HIS A 96 13.50 -7.07 8.64
C HIS A 96 13.80 -5.76 7.90
N PHE A 97 15.04 -5.55 7.50
CA PHE A 97 15.44 -4.38 6.70
C PHE A 97 14.70 -4.34 5.35
N VAL A 98 14.64 -5.47 4.64
CA VAL A 98 13.89 -5.58 3.37
C VAL A 98 12.41 -5.28 3.57
N ASN A 99 11.78 -5.78 4.63
CA ASN A 99 10.37 -5.50 4.91
C ASN A 99 10.11 -4.01 5.19
N ILE A 100 10.99 -3.36 5.96
CA ILE A 100 10.93 -1.91 6.19
C ILE A 100 11.15 -1.14 4.88
N CYS A 101 12.17 -1.50 4.08
CA CYS A 101 12.48 -0.84 2.82
C CYS A 101 11.36 -1.01 1.78
N LEU A 102 10.72 -2.17 1.71
CA LEU A 102 9.57 -2.39 0.83
C LEU A 102 8.36 -1.55 1.28
N GLY A 103 8.07 -1.52 2.59
CA GLY A 103 7.03 -0.66 3.15
C GLY A 103 7.28 0.82 2.87
N ALA A 104 8.44 1.34 3.27
CA ALA A 104 8.82 2.74 3.04
C ALA A 104 8.90 3.07 1.55
N GLY A 105 9.49 2.19 0.74
CA GLY A 105 9.61 2.36 -0.71
C GLY A 105 8.27 2.43 -1.40
N SER A 106 7.31 1.58 -1.02
CA SER A 106 5.95 1.64 -1.57
C SER A 106 5.23 2.94 -1.18
N CYS A 107 5.36 3.41 0.06
CA CYS A 107 4.82 4.72 0.47
C CYS A 107 5.42 5.88 -0.32
N VAL A 108 6.76 5.90 -0.48
CA VAL A 108 7.47 6.96 -1.20
C VAL A 108 7.14 6.94 -2.70
N MET A 109 7.03 5.76 -3.32
CA MET A 109 6.68 5.61 -4.74
C MET A 109 5.21 5.89 -5.02
N THR A 110 4.32 5.78 -4.03
CA THR A 110 2.90 6.07 -4.20
C THR A 110 2.65 7.54 -4.56
N LEU A 111 3.37 8.48 -3.96
CA LEU A 111 3.24 9.92 -4.24
C LEU A 111 3.57 10.30 -5.71
N PRO A 112 4.74 9.96 -6.28
CA PRO A 112 5.06 10.24 -7.68
C PRO A 112 4.19 9.44 -8.64
N CYS A 113 3.78 8.21 -8.30
CA CYS A 113 2.83 7.44 -9.11
C CYS A 113 1.44 8.11 -9.16
N LEU A 114 0.93 8.62 -8.03
CA LEU A 114 -0.31 9.38 -7.99
C LEU A 114 -0.21 10.69 -8.79
N TRP A 115 0.93 11.38 -8.70
CA TRP A 115 1.18 12.60 -9.47
C TRP A 115 1.25 12.33 -10.98
N LEU A 116 1.96 11.28 -11.40
CA LEU A 116 2.02 10.83 -12.78
C LEU A 116 0.64 10.42 -13.28
N LEU A 117 -0.11 9.63 -12.51
CA LEU A 117 -1.48 9.25 -12.83
C LEU A 117 -2.37 10.49 -13.02
N TYR A 118 -2.31 11.46 -12.11
CA TYR A 118 -3.06 12.72 -12.23
C TYR A 118 -2.70 13.49 -13.51
N ARG A 119 -1.41 13.57 -13.84
CA ARG A 119 -0.93 14.18 -15.10
C ARG A 119 -1.40 13.40 -16.33
N TRP A 120 -1.46 12.08 -16.25
CA TRP A 120 -1.85 11.21 -17.35
C TRP A 120 -3.36 11.22 -17.61
N LEU A 121 -4.17 11.41 -16.55
CA LEU A 121 -5.62 11.58 -16.64
C LEU A 121 -6.04 12.93 -17.24
N ARG A 122 -5.14 13.92 -17.36
CA ARG A 122 -5.48 15.19 -18.01
C ARG A 122 -5.82 14.97 -19.49
N PRO A 123 -6.91 15.58 -20.00
CA PRO A 123 -7.33 15.46 -21.40
C PRO A 123 -6.21 15.82 -22.39
N ALA A 124 -5.42 16.85 -22.08
CA ALA A 124 -4.29 17.28 -22.89
C ALA A 124 -3.23 16.19 -23.08
N THR A 125 -2.97 15.39 -22.04
CA THR A 125 -2.00 14.30 -22.11
C THR A 125 -2.57 13.09 -22.84
N ARG A 126 -3.86 12.78 -22.63
CA ARG A 126 -4.57 11.72 -23.36
C ARG A 126 -4.62 11.96 -24.87
N ALA A 127 -4.81 13.22 -25.28
CA ALA A 127 -4.82 13.63 -26.69
C ALA A 127 -3.46 13.38 -27.38
N VAL A 128 -2.34 13.53 -26.65
CA VAL A 128 -0.99 13.25 -27.19
C VAL A 128 -0.80 11.76 -27.52
N PHE A 129 -1.49 10.87 -26.81
CA PHE A 129 -1.41 9.42 -27.02
C PHE A 129 -2.57 8.83 -27.84
N GLY A 130 -3.43 9.68 -28.43
CA GLY A 130 -4.50 9.24 -29.33
C GLY A 130 -5.66 8.49 -28.65
N PHE A 131 -5.82 8.64 -27.34
CA PHE A 131 -7.00 8.07 -26.66
C PHE A 131 -8.27 8.85 -27.06
N PRO A 132 -9.39 8.17 -27.35
CA PRO A 132 -10.63 8.84 -27.71
C PRO A 132 -11.08 9.77 -26.60
N GLU A 133 -11.49 11.00 -26.96
CA GLU A 133 -12.04 11.96 -26.02
C GLU A 133 -13.25 11.32 -25.31
N THR A 134 -13.25 11.31 -23.98
CA THR A 134 -14.44 10.91 -23.23
C THR A 134 -15.59 11.83 -23.66
N PRO A 135 -16.70 11.27 -24.18
CA PRO A 135 -17.80 12.09 -24.67
C PRO A 135 -18.34 12.91 -23.50
N ARG A 136 -18.30 14.24 -23.64
CA ARG A 136 -18.99 15.15 -22.71
C ARG A 136 -20.48 14.83 -22.80
N ARG A 137 -21.06 14.30 -21.73
CA ARG A 137 -22.51 14.31 -21.52
C ARG A 137 -22.84 15.46 -20.58
#